data_AF-A0A2I0T1X0-F1
#
_entry.id   AF-A0A2I0T1X0-F1
#
_cell.length_a   1.000
_cell.length_b   1.000
_cell.length_c   1.000
_cell.angle_alpha   90.00
_cell.angle_beta   90.00
_cell.angle_gamma   90.00
#
_symmetry.space_group_name_H-M   'P 1'
#
loop_
_entity.id
_entity.type
_entity.pdbx_description
1 polymer ?
#
loop_
_entity_poly.entity_id
_entity_poly.type
_entity_poly.pdbx_seq_one_letter_code
_entity_poly.pdbx_strand_id
1 'polypeptide(L)'
;MPRLLARLEQMPDYSIFRGYITQYSLANEIEAANTYTVFAPNNDAIENYLRDKKSATLDEGQIRYHIVLEDKLLKNDLHNGMHRETMLGSSYWVGFFLHNGQHCILEAAVVDVHL
;
A
#
# COMPACT_ATOMS: atom_id res chain seq x y z
N MET A 1 -5.84 7.42 17.23
CA MET A 1 -5.58 7.79 15.82
C MET A 1 -6.86 7.81 15.02
N PRO A 2 -6.97 8.62 13.95
CA PRO A 2 -8.00 8.45 12.94
C PRO A 2 -7.83 7.10 12.24
N ARG A 3 -8.97 6.49 11.91
CA ARG A 3 -9.07 5.27 11.09
C ARG A 3 -8.42 5.47 9.70
N LEU A 4 -7.98 4.39 9.07
CA LEU A 4 -7.32 4.36 7.76
C LEU A 4 -8.09 5.17 6.73
N LEU A 5 -9.41 4.95 6.61
CA LEU A 5 -10.26 5.68 5.67
C LEU A 5 -10.31 7.19 5.98
N ALA A 6 -10.34 7.57 7.26
CA ALA A 6 -10.33 8.96 7.68
C ALA A 6 -8.97 9.63 7.40
N ARG A 7 -7.86 8.88 7.43
CA ARG A 7 -6.55 9.37 6.99
C ARG A 7 -6.49 9.57 5.49
N LEU A 8 -6.89 8.56 4.71
CA LEU A 8 -6.91 8.66 3.24
C LEU A 8 -7.86 9.76 2.75
N GLU A 9 -8.93 10.07 3.49
CA GLU A 9 -9.81 11.20 3.18
C GLU A 9 -9.11 12.56 3.19
N GLN A 10 -8.10 12.73 4.04
CA GLN A 10 -7.31 13.97 4.12
C GLN A 10 -6.25 14.07 3.01
N MET A 11 -6.14 13.05 2.14
CA MET A 11 -5.10 12.94 1.13
C MET A 11 -5.75 12.74 -0.26
N PRO A 12 -6.16 13.83 -0.96
CA PRO A 12 -6.99 13.76 -2.17
C PRO A 12 -6.36 12.96 -3.32
N ASP A 13 -5.03 12.94 -3.39
CA ASP A 13 -4.25 12.18 -4.37
C ASP A 13 -4.31 10.65 -4.16
N TYR A 14 -5.00 10.17 -3.13
CA TYR A 14 -5.18 8.73 -2.82
C TYR A 14 -6.65 8.31 -2.83
N SER A 15 -7.52 9.17 -3.37
CA SER A 15 -8.96 8.93 -3.38
C SER A 15 -9.36 7.67 -4.16
N ILE A 16 -8.64 7.30 -5.22
CA ILE A 16 -8.89 6.05 -5.97
C ILE A 16 -8.55 4.83 -5.10
N PHE A 17 -7.38 4.82 -4.45
CA PHE A 17 -7.00 3.74 -3.54
C PHE A 17 -7.98 3.60 -2.37
N ARG A 18 -8.38 4.74 -1.76
CA ARG A 18 -9.43 4.77 -0.72
C ARG A 18 -10.75 4.17 -1.22
N GLY A 19 -11.12 4.48 -2.46
CA GLY A 19 -12.29 3.90 -3.14
C GLY A 19 -12.23 2.38 -3.15
N TYR A 20 -11.08 1.81 -3.52
CA TYR A 20 -10.90 0.35 -3.52
C TYR A 20 -10.95 -0.27 -2.12
N ILE A 21 -10.31 0.35 -1.11
CA ILE A 21 -10.40 -0.12 0.29
C ILE A 21 -11.86 -0.17 0.75
N THR A 22 -12.68 0.81 0.34
CA THR A 22 -14.11 0.87 0.66
C THR A 22 -14.89 -0.18 -0.13
N GLN A 23 -14.68 -0.27 -1.45
CA GLN A 23 -15.36 -1.20 -2.34
C GLN A 23 -15.17 -2.66 -1.93
N TYR A 24 -13.94 -3.04 -1.57
CA TYR A 24 -13.60 -4.40 -1.13
C TYR A 24 -13.79 -4.61 0.37
N SER A 25 -14.34 -3.62 1.10
CA SER A 25 -14.59 -3.72 2.54
C SER A 25 -13.36 -4.07 3.39
N LEU A 26 -12.16 -3.70 2.93
CA LEU A 26 -10.89 -4.11 3.57
C LEU A 26 -10.60 -3.34 4.86
N ALA A 27 -11.21 -2.17 5.07
CA ALA A 27 -10.90 -1.30 6.21
C ALA A 27 -11.03 -2.02 7.57
N ASN A 28 -12.10 -2.78 7.77
CA ASN A 28 -12.31 -3.50 9.04
C ASN A 28 -11.28 -4.62 9.25
N GLU A 29 -10.86 -5.29 8.18
CA GLU A 29 -9.88 -6.37 8.25
C GLU A 29 -8.48 -5.81 8.57
N ILE A 30 -8.10 -4.73 7.91
CA ILE A 30 -6.82 -4.03 8.15
C ILE A 30 -6.76 -3.48 9.58
N GLU A 31 -7.84 -2.84 10.04
CA GLU A 31 -7.91 -2.22 11.36
C GLU A 31 -8.12 -3.20 12.51
N ALA A 32 -8.42 -4.48 12.21
CA ALA A 32 -8.46 -5.55 13.20
C ALA A 32 -7.06 -6.08 13.56
N ALA A 33 -6.07 -5.86 12.70
CA ALA A 33 -4.68 -6.20 12.97
C ALA A 33 -4.11 -5.34 14.12
N ASN A 34 -3.16 -5.87 14.89
CA ASN A 34 -2.55 -5.10 15.99
C ASN A 34 -1.79 -3.89 15.45
N THR A 35 -1.11 -4.07 14.32
CA THR A 35 -0.40 -3.05 13.57
C THR A 35 -0.51 -3.33 12.08
N TYR A 36 -0.34 -2.29 11.26
CA TYR A 36 -0.33 -2.42 9.81
C TYR A 36 0.51 -1.32 9.16
N THR A 37 0.95 -1.59 7.94
CA THR A 37 1.58 -0.64 7.03
C THR A 37 0.87 -0.69 5.68
N VAL A 38 0.50 0.46 5.13
CA VAL A 38 -0.15 0.55 3.81
C VAL A 38 0.73 1.33 2.85
N PHE A 39 1.15 0.69 1.76
CA PHE A 39 1.91 1.28 0.67
C PHE A 39 0.97 1.74 -0.44
N ALA A 40 0.22 2.83 -0.18
CA ALA A 40 -0.85 3.28 -1.07
C ALA A 40 -0.29 3.96 -2.35
N PRO A 41 -0.55 3.44 -3.56
CA PRO A 41 -0.28 4.18 -4.78
C PRO A 41 -1.19 5.42 -4.87
N ASN A 42 -0.65 6.53 -5.38
CA ASN A 42 -1.44 7.72 -5.68
C ASN A 42 -2.30 7.51 -6.94
N ASN A 43 -3.22 8.43 -7.20
CA ASN A 43 -4.17 8.36 -8.31
C ASN A 43 -3.45 8.23 -9.66
N ASP A 44 -2.42 9.05 -9.90
CA ASP A 44 -1.63 9.00 -11.13
C ASP A 44 -1.01 7.62 -11.37
N ALA A 45 -0.45 6.98 -10.32
CA ALA A 45 0.14 5.65 -10.43
C ALA A 45 -0.91 4.59 -10.80
N ILE A 46 -2.09 4.65 -10.17
CA ILE A 46 -3.20 3.73 -10.48
C ILE A 46 -3.68 3.95 -11.92
N GLU A 47 -3.97 5.18 -12.32
CA GLU A 47 -4.47 5.51 -13.65
C GLU A 47 -3.47 5.11 -14.75
N ASN A 48 -2.17 5.38 -14.54
CA ASN A 48 -1.12 4.97 -15.46
C ASN A 48 -1.05 3.45 -15.57
N TYR A 49 -1.09 2.72 -14.45
CA TYR A 49 -1.09 1.25 -14.45
C TYR A 49 -2.31 0.68 -15.22
N LEU A 50 -3.51 1.21 -14.96
CA LEU A 50 -4.74 0.77 -15.63
C LEU A 50 -4.67 1.00 -17.15
N ARG A 51 -4.19 2.18 -17.57
CA ARG A 51 -3.99 2.51 -18.99
C ARG A 51 -2.99 1.56 -19.66
N ASP A 52 -1.84 1.33 -19.02
CA ASP A 52 -0.77 0.51 -19.58
C ASP A 52 -1.16 -0.97 -19.68
N LYS A 53 -1.91 -1.48 -18.69
CA LYS A 53 -2.45 -2.84 -18.69
C LYS A 53 -3.73 -3.00 -19.50
N LYS A 54 -4.30 -1.90 -20.02
CA LYS A 54 -5.63 -1.87 -20.66
C LYS A 54 -6.71 -2.50 -19.78
N SER A 55 -6.61 -2.32 -18.47
CA SER A 55 -7.59 -2.79 -17.50
C SER A 55 -8.56 -1.67 -17.14
N ALA A 56 -9.81 -2.01 -16.88
CA ALA A 56 -10.81 -1.06 -16.42
C ALA A 56 -10.73 -0.78 -14.91
N THR A 57 -10.13 -1.71 -14.14
CA THR A 57 -10.07 -1.62 -12.67
C THR A 57 -8.91 -2.45 -12.12
N LEU A 58 -8.48 -2.13 -10.90
CA LEU A 58 -7.72 -3.05 -10.06
C LEU A 58 -8.67 -4.09 -9.44
N ASP A 59 -8.18 -5.30 -9.20
CA ASP A 59 -8.87 -6.32 -8.40
C ASP A 59 -8.48 -6.24 -6.91
N GLU A 60 -9.23 -6.93 -6.05
CA GLU A 60 -8.98 -6.94 -4.60
C GLU A 60 -7.57 -7.42 -4.24
N GLY A 61 -7.05 -8.40 -4.98
CA GLY A 61 -5.75 -8.98 -4.70
C GLY A 61 -4.64 -7.96 -4.93
N GLN A 62 -4.74 -7.17 -5.98
CA GLN A 62 -3.83 -6.05 -6.23
C GLN A 62 -3.82 -5.03 -5.10
N ILE A 63 -4.97 -4.78 -4.45
CA ILE A 63 -5.06 -3.88 -3.30
C ILE A 63 -4.44 -4.51 -2.05
N ARG A 64 -4.70 -5.79 -1.80
CA ARG A 64 -4.10 -6.55 -0.68
C ARG A 64 -2.57 -6.63 -0.77
N TYR A 65 -1.99 -6.62 -1.97
CA TYR A 65 -0.54 -6.59 -2.17
C TYR A 65 0.12 -5.32 -1.59
N HIS A 66 -0.62 -4.22 -1.48
CA HIS A 66 -0.13 -2.96 -0.93
C HIS A 66 -0.20 -2.89 0.61
N ILE A 67 -0.61 -3.95 1.29
CA ILE A 67 -0.87 -3.94 2.73
C ILE A 67 0.02 -4.98 3.41
N VAL A 68 0.72 -4.57 4.47
CA VAL A 68 1.46 -5.46 5.38
C VAL A 68 0.74 -5.42 6.73
N LEU A 69 0.37 -6.59 7.25
CA LEU A 69 -0.24 -6.73 8.57
C LEU A 69 0.81 -7.13 9.62
N GLU A 70 0.52 -6.85 10.88
CA GLU A 70 1.36 -7.18 12.05
C GLU A 70 2.77 -6.58 12.03
N ASP A 71 3.02 -5.61 11.15
CA ASP A 71 4.26 -4.85 11.11
C ASP A 71 3.99 -3.36 10.82
N LYS A 72 4.68 -2.49 11.56
CA LYS A 72 4.68 -1.04 11.39
C LYS A 72 6.06 -0.63 10.89
N LEU A 73 6.15 -0.34 9.60
CA LEU A 73 7.40 0.06 8.96
C LEU A 73 7.47 1.56 8.78
N LEU A 74 8.50 2.17 9.35
CA LEU A 74 8.86 3.55 9.11
C LEU A 74 9.95 3.64 8.05
N LYS A 75 10.14 4.83 7.47
CA LYS A 75 11.19 5.06 6.46
C LYS A 75 12.59 4.58 6.90
N ASN A 76 12.94 4.73 8.18
CA ASN A 76 14.25 4.32 8.71
C ASN A 76 14.37 2.80 8.95
N ASP A 77 13.25 2.08 8.97
CA ASP A 77 13.24 0.62 9.10
C ASP A 77 13.47 -0.05 7.73
N LEU A 78 13.24 0.68 6.64
CA LEU A 78 13.43 0.18 5.28
C LEU A 78 14.91 0.12 4.92
N HIS A 79 15.40 -1.07 4.59
CA HIS A 79 16.77 -1.29 4.15
C HIS A 79 16.84 -2.16 2.90
N ASN A 80 17.96 -2.05 2.17
CA ASN A 80 18.16 -2.80 0.92
C ASN A 80 18.05 -4.31 1.15
N GLY A 81 17.27 -4.99 0.31
CA GLY A 81 17.04 -6.44 0.37
C GLY A 81 16.04 -6.88 1.44
N MET A 82 15.35 -5.94 2.10
CA MET A 82 14.27 -6.26 3.02
C MET A 82 13.05 -6.78 2.25
N HIS A 83 12.33 -7.73 2.85
CA HIS A 83 11.05 -8.23 2.32
C HIS A 83 10.02 -8.34 3.45
N ARG A 84 8.74 -8.21 3.11
CA ARG A 84 7.61 -8.48 4.01
C ARG A 84 6.49 -9.23 3.32
N GLU A 85 5.83 -10.11 4.08
CA GLU A 85 4.59 -10.74 3.66
C GLU A 85 3.49 -9.68 3.54
N THR A 86 2.75 -9.72 2.44
CA THR A 86 1.60 -8.86 2.19
C THR A 86 0.32 -9.52 2.71
N MET A 87 -0.77 -8.78 2.76
CA MET A 87 -2.10 -9.26 3.15
C MET A 87 -2.66 -10.35 2.21
N LEU A 88 -1.99 -10.63 1.07
CA LEU A 88 -2.31 -11.77 0.20
C LEU A 88 -1.83 -13.13 0.75
N GLY A 89 -0.98 -13.11 1.77
CA GLY A 89 -0.45 -14.32 2.41
C GLY A 89 0.94 -14.72 1.94
N SER A 90 1.41 -15.85 2.46
CA SER A 90 2.82 -16.24 2.54
C SER A 90 3.58 -16.37 1.22
N SER A 91 2.89 -16.42 0.08
CA SER A 91 3.49 -16.47 -1.27
C SER A 91 3.71 -15.10 -1.91
N TYR A 92 3.25 -14.02 -1.28
CA TYR A 92 3.24 -12.68 -1.86
C TYR A 92 4.01 -11.72 -0.96
N TRP A 93 5.26 -11.44 -1.34
CA TRP A 93 6.13 -10.54 -0.60
C TRP A 93 6.29 -9.20 -1.34
N VAL A 94 6.36 -8.12 -0.57
CA VAL A 94 6.86 -6.82 -1.03
C VAL A 94 8.34 -6.72 -0.69
N GLY A 95 9.16 -6.36 -1.67
CA GLY A 95 10.61 -6.19 -1.52
C GLY A 95 11.03 -4.73 -1.57
N PHE A 96 12.02 -4.36 -0.76
CA PHE A 96 12.58 -3.01 -0.69
C PHE A 96 14.03 -3.01 -1.17
N PHE A 97 14.27 -2.35 -2.29
CA PHE A 97 15.59 -2.28 -2.91
C PHE A 97 16.02 -0.82 -3.07
N LEU A 98 17.21 -0.51 -2.59
CA LEU A 98 17.80 0.82 -2.73
C LEU A 98 18.61 0.88 -4.01
N HIS A 99 18.26 1.78 -4.93
CA HIS A 99 19.11 2.08 -6.08
C HIS A 99 19.97 3.33 -5.77
N ASN A 100 21.30 3.17 -5.79
CA ASN A 100 22.28 4.23 -5.56
C ASN A 100 22.08 5.08 -4.29
N GLY A 101 21.57 4.47 -3.21
CA GLY A 101 21.52 5.10 -1.88
C GLY A 101 20.51 6.23 -1.69
N GLN A 102 19.66 6.54 -2.68
CA GLN A 102 18.68 7.63 -2.57
C GLN A 102 17.22 7.22 -2.80
N HIS A 103 16.95 6.16 -3.57
CA HIS A 103 15.57 5.81 -3.97
C HIS A 103 15.29 4.36 -3.59
N CYS A 104 14.37 4.14 -2.63
CA CYS A 104 13.73 2.84 -2.44
C CYS A 104 12.83 2.63 -3.67
N ILE A 105 13.17 1.67 -4.52
CA ILE A 105 12.22 1.15 -5.49
C ILE A 105 11.25 0.31 -4.67
N LEU A 106 10.10 0.89 -4.37
CA LEU A 106 8.88 0.10 -4.34
C LEU A 106 8.35 0.09 -5.76
N GLU A 107 7.74 -1.01 -6.17
CA GLU A 107 6.82 -1.00 -7.31
C GLU A 107 5.48 -0.27 -6.99
N ALA A 108 5.48 0.69 -6.05
CA ALA A 108 4.43 1.67 -5.74
C ALA A 108 4.95 2.69 -4.71
N ALA A 109 4.80 4.00 -4.94
CA ALA A 109 5.29 5.04 -4.01
C ALA A 109 4.91 4.78 -2.54
N VAL A 110 5.90 4.78 -1.62
CA VAL A 110 5.65 4.69 -0.17
C VAL A 110 4.95 5.96 0.26
N VAL A 111 3.75 5.80 0.78
CA VAL A 111 3.06 6.85 1.53
C VAL A 111 3.15 6.44 2.97
N ASP A 112 4.00 7.15 3.68
CA ASP A 112 4.25 6.90 5.09
C ASP A 112 3.06 7.43 5.92
N VAL A 113 2.02 6.59 6.09
CA VAL A 113 0.91 6.91 7.00
C VAL A 113 1.33 6.52 8.41
N HIS A 114 2.08 7.39 9.07
CA HIS A 114 2.39 7.22 10.48
C HIS A 114 1.11 7.31 11.34
N LEU A 115 0.87 6.24 12.11
CA LEU A 115 -0.01 6.24 13.29
C LEU A 115 0.72 6.80 14.50
#